data_AF-A0A7K3CTY0-F1
#
_entry.id   AF-A0A7K3CTY0-F1
#
_cell.length_a   1.000
_cell.length_b   1.000
_cell.length_c   1.000
_cell.angle_alpha   90.00
_cell.angle_beta   90.00
_cell.angle_gamma   90.00
#
_symmetry.space_group_name_H-M   'P 1'
#
loop_
_entity.id
_entity.type
_entity.pdbx_description
1 polymer ?
#
loop_
_entity_poly.entity_id
_entity_poly.type
_entity_poly.pdbx_seq_one_letter_code
_entity_poly.pdbx_strand_id
1 'polypeptide(L)'
;MTPREGNLATHFERAARAAGWAEPPLPGAALRSWDEMVKLCTEGYDFDVSEYLNDLSIRELLQHVIDDPVVQSLPEYSWFSAELSQIDERFRGLVAHGPLVRPNESRWWLRSLPAQGDQEFVDDVRDRYGIDIEVIEAAE
;
A
#
# COMPACT_ATOMS: atom_id res chain seq x y z
N MET A 1 20.65 -10.56 -30.93
CA MET A 1 20.63 -11.20 -29.60
C MET A 1 20.07 -10.20 -28.62
N THR A 2 18.79 -10.34 -28.29
CA THR A 2 18.19 -10.04 -26.97
C THR A 2 16.88 -10.82 -26.96
N PRO A 3 16.58 -11.65 -25.94
CA PRO A 3 15.26 -12.26 -25.85
C PRO A 3 14.25 -11.13 -25.73
N ARG A 4 13.11 -11.25 -26.41
CA ARG A 4 12.00 -10.31 -26.27
C ARG A 4 11.63 -10.29 -24.77
N GLU A 5 11.89 -9.16 -24.13
CA GLU A 5 11.74 -8.94 -22.68
C GLU A 5 10.30 -9.24 -22.25
N GLY A 6 10.14 -9.80 -21.04
CA GLY A 6 8.87 -10.31 -20.54
C GLY A 6 7.80 -9.24 -20.44
N ASN A 7 6.54 -9.66 -20.32
CA ASN A 7 5.43 -8.75 -20.03
C ASN A 7 5.45 -8.27 -18.57
N LEU A 8 4.53 -7.36 -18.23
CA LEU A 8 4.41 -6.82 -16.86
C LEU A 8 4.32 -7.94 -15.81
N ALA A 9 3.54 -9.00 -16.07
CA ALA A 9 3.39 -10.11 -15.12
C ALA A 9 4.71 -10.82 -14.81
N THR A 10 5.58 -10.99 -15.81
CA THR A 10 6.89 -11.63 -15.64
C THR A 10 7.82 -10.76 -14.79
N HIS A 11 7.83 -9.45 -15.05
CA HIS A 11 8.63 -8.50 -14.26
C HIS A 11 8.10 -8.36 -12.84
N PHE A 12 6.78 -8.34 -12.69
CA PHE A 12 6.11 -8.29 -11.40
C PHE A 12 6.45 -9.50 -10.53
N GLU A 13 6.36 -10.72 -11.08
CA GLU A 13 6.72 -11.93 -10.34
C GLU A 13 8.18 -11.88 -9.88
N ARG A 14 9.09 -11.43 -10.75
CA ARG A 14 10.51 -11.29 -10.41
C ARG A 14 10.74 -10.27 -9.29
N ALA A 15 10.10 -9.10 -9.38
CA ALA A 15 10.19 -8.06 -8.36
C ALA A 15 9.65 -8.56 -7.01
N ALA A 16 8.50 -9.23 -7.02
CA ALA A 16 7.89 -9.82 -5.82
C ALA A 16 8.79 -10.87 -5.17
N ARG A 17 9.35 -11.79 -5.95
CA ARG A 17 10.29 -12.80 -5.41
C ARG A 17 11.56 -12.16 -4.85
N ALA A 18 12.10 -11.15 -5.53
CA ALA A 18 13.25 -10.40 -5.04
C ALA A 18 12.96 -9.65 -3.73
N ALA A 19 11.71 -9.20 -3.55
CA ALA A 19 11.21 -8.58 -2.32
C ALA A 19 10.81 -9.60 -1.22
N GLY A 20 10.99 -10.90 -1.45
CA GLY A 20 10.74 -11.94 -0.44
C GLY A 20 9.34 -12.55 -0.45
N TRP A 21 8.50 -12.24 -1.43
CA TRP A 21 7.17 -12.83 -1.55
C TRP A 21 7.27 -14.28 -2.04
N ALA A 22 6.88 -15.24 -1.18
CA ALA A 22 6.87 -16.66 -1.50
C ALA A 22 5.86 -16.99 -2.62
N GLU A 23 4.68 -16.38 -2.52
CA GLU A 23 3.58 -16.45 -3.48
C GLU A 23 3.30 -15.05 -4.04
N PRO A 24 4.01 -14.64 -5.11
CA PRO A 24 3.77 -13.36 -5.76
C PRO A 24 2.31 -13.18 -6.21
N PRO A 25 1.64 -12.07 -5.88
CA PRO A 25 0.35 -11.75 -6.47
C PRO A 25 0.53 -11.41 -7.96
N LEU A 26 -0.55 -11.57 -8.74
CA LEU A 26 -0.61 -11.02 -10.09
C LEU A 26 -0.69 -9.48 -10.03
N PRO A 27 -0.22 -8.74 -11.05
CA PRO A 27 -0.21 -7.27 -11.03
C PRO A 27 -1.57 -6.65 -10.68
N GLY A 28 -2.65 -7.13 -11.33
CA GLY A 28 -3.99 -6.65 -11.05
C GLY A 28 -4.53 -7.07 -9.68
N ALA A 29 -4.05 -8.18 -9.11
CA ALA A 29 -4.39 -8.57 -7.75
C ALA A 29 -3.71 -7.66 -6.73
N ALA A 30 -2.44 -7.29 -6.95
CA ALA A 30 -1.75 -6.35 -6.09
C ALA A 30 -2.40 -4.95 -6.07
N LEU A 31 -2.86 -4.45 -7.23
CA LEU A 31 -3.64 -3.21 -7.28
C LEU A 31 -4.95 -3.32 -6.50
N ARG A 32 -5.65 -4.46 -6.61
CA ARG A 32 -6.88 -4.69 -5.83
C ARG A 32 -6.61 -4.75 -4.33
N SER A 33 -5.58 -5.46 -3.90
CA SER A 33 -5.20 -5.52 -2.48
C SER A 33 -4.82 -4.14 -1.96
N TRP A 34 -4.15 -3.30 -2.77
CA TRP A 34 -3.89 -1.92 -2.40
C TRP A 34 -5.18 -1.09 -2.27
N ASP A 35 -6.09 -1.21 -3.23
CA ASP A 35 -7.39 -0.53 -3.18
C ASP A 35 -8.26 -0.99 -2.01
N GLU A 36 -8.25 -2.29 -1.70
CA GLU A 36 -8.94 -2.88 -0.55
C GLU A 36 -8.38 -2.35 0.77
N MET A 37 -7.05 -2.28 0.93
CA MET A 37 -6.42 -1.67 2.11
C MET A 37 -6.87 -0.20 2.31
N VAL A 38 -6.91 0.58 1.22
CA VAL A 38 -7.38 1.98 1.28
C VAL A 38 -8.86 2.09 1.68
N LYS A 39 -9.70 1.15 1.23
CA LYS A 39 -11.11 1.06 1.64
C LYS A 39 -11.24 0.73 3.13
N LEU A 40 -10.51 -0.27 3.62
CA LEU A 40 -10.50 -0.63 5.04
C LEU A 40 -10.10 0.58 5.90
N CYS A 41 -9.08 1.35 5.49
CA CYS A 41 -8.72 2.59 6.18
C CYS A 41 -9.84 3.64 6.20
N THR A 42 -10.64 3.70 5.13
CA THR A 42 -11.75 4.66 4.99
C THR A 42 -12.93 4.26 5.87
N GLU A 43 -13.20 2.96 5.96
CA GLU A 43 -14.31 2.35 6.70
C GLU A 43 -14.00 2.18 8.20
N GLY A 44 -12.73 2.33 8.58
CA GLY A 44 -12.23 2.13 9.93
C GLY A 44 -11.43 0.85 9.96
N TYR A 45 -10.10 0.98 9.84
CA TYR A 45 -9.22 -0.19 9.83
C TYR A 45 -9.41 -0.97 11.14
N ASP A 46 -9.71 -2.26 11.02
CA ASP A 46 -10.28 -3.10 12.08
C ASP A 46 -9.31 -4.15 12.63
N PHE A 47 -8.04 -4.05 12.25
CA PHE A 47 -6.95 -4.87 12.79
C PHE A 47 -5.91 -4.01 13.50
N ASP A 48 -4.92 -4.66 14.11
CA ASP A 48 -3.83 -3.98 14.81
C ASP A 48 -2.84 -3.24 13.88
N VAL A 49 -1.90 -2.48 14.46
CA VAL A 49 -0.89 -1.72 13.69
C VAL A 49 0.08 -2.66 12.96
N SER A 50 0.31 -3.87 13.46
CA SER A 50 1.20 -4.82 12.81
C SER A 50 0.59 -5.38 11.52
N GLU A 51 -0.69 -5.72 11.53
CA GLU A 51 -1.47 -6.07 10.34
C GLU A 51 -1.56 -4.88 9.38
N TYR A 52 -1.81 -3.67 9.88
CA TYR A 52 -1.78 -2.45 9.06
C TYR A 52 -0.45 -2.28 8.30
N LEU A 53 0.67 -2.46 9.01
CA LEU A 53 2.01 -2.37 8.40
C LEU A 53 2.28 -3.52 7.43
N ASN A 54 1.73 -4.70 7.68
CA ASN A 54 1.80 -5.84 6.78
C ASN A 54 1.02 -5.55 5.48
N ASP A 55 -0.19 -5.02 5.58
CA ASP A 55 -1.00 -4.65 4.42
C ASP A 55 -0.35 -3.54 3.59
N LEU A 56 0.29 -2.55 4.24
CA LEU A 56 1.09 -1.53 3.55
C LEU A 56 2.25 -2.10 2.73
N SER A 57 2.71 -3.33 2.99
CA SER A 57 3.79 -3.95 2.22
C SER A 57 3.41 -4.16 0.74
N ILE A 58 2.12 -4.25 0.41
CA ILE A 58 1.68 -4.31 -0.98
C ILE A 58 2.08 -3.05 -1.75
N ARG A 59 2.05 -1.88 -1.09
CA ARG A 59 2.44 -0.62 -1.71
C ARG A 59 3.95 -0.52 -1.94
N GLU A 60 4.75 -1.15 -1.10
CA GLU A 60 6.20 -1.31 -1.32
C GLU A 60 6.46 -2.14 -2.58
N LEU A 61 5.79 -3.30 -2.72
CA LEU A 61 5.91 -4.14 -3.90
C LEU A 61 5.53 -3.38 -5.18
N LEU A 62 4.41 -2.65 -5.13
CA LEU A 62 3.96 -1.82 -6.24
C LEU A 62 4.99 -0.74 -6.59
N GLN A 63 5.65 -0.13 -5.59
CA GLN A 63 6.74 0.83 -5.82
C GLN A 63 7.89 0.21 -6.60
N HIS A 64 8.39 -0.95 -6.16
CA HIS A 64 9.50 -1.62 -6.81
C HIS A 64 9.23 -1.93 -8.29
N VAL A 65 7.98 -2.27 -8.61
CA VAL A 65 7.58 -2.56 -9.99
C VAL A 65 7.52 -1.29 -10.83
N ILE A 66 6.95 -0.20 -10.34
CA ILE A 66 6.87 1.05 -11.12
C ILE A 66 8.22 1.77 -11.27
N ASP A 67 9.17 1.49 -10.37
CA ASP A 67 10.53 2.02 -10.44
C ASP A 67 11.46 1.20 -11.35
N ASP A 68 11.05 -0.01 -11.79
CA ASP A 68 11.84 -0.82 -12.73
C ASP A 68 11.86 -0.17 -14.13
N PRO A 69 13.03 0.27 -14.64
CA PRO A 69 13.13 0.90 -15.95
C PRO A 69 12.66 -0.01 -17.10
N VAL A 70 12.77 -1.33 -16.95
CA VAL A 70 12.26 -2.26 -17.96
C VAL A 70 10.74 -2.23 -17.96
N VAL A 71 10.12 -2.26 -16.78
CA VAL A 71 8.66 -2.13 -16.65
C VAL A 71 8.17 -0.81 -17.23
N GLN A 72 8.86 0.30 -16.99
CA GLN A 72 8.52 1.62 -17.54
C GLN A 72 8.51 1.66 -19.08
N SER A 73 9.24 0.76 -19.74
CA SER A 73 9.28 0.64 -21.20
C SER A 73 8.16 -0.23 -21.79
N LEU A 74 7.42 -0.96 -20.94
CA LEU A 74 6.36 -1.87 -21.38
C LEU A 74 5.07 -1.09 -21.73
N PRO A 75 4.32 -1.51 -22.77
CA PRO A 75 3.02 -0.92 -23.10
C PRO A 75 2.03 -0.90 -21.92
N GLU A 76 2.11 -1.88 -21.04
CA GLU A 76 1.25 -2.02 -19.86
C GLU A 76 1.53 -0.98 -18.77
N TYR A 77 2.69 -0.35 -18.77
CA TYR A 77 3.09 0.61 -17.73
C TYR A 77 2.08 1.73 -17.58
N SER A 78 1.64 2.33 -18.70
CA SER A 78 0.80 3.52 -18.66
C SER A 78 -0.54 3.30 -17.95
N TRP A 79 -1.21 2.17 -18.18
CA TRP A 79 -2.48 1.89 -17.50
C TRP A 79 -2.20 1.47 -16.05
N PHE A 80 -1.17 0.67 -15.81
CA PHE A 80 -0.85 0.17 -14.48
C PHE A 80 -0.46 1.31 -13.52
N SER A 81 0.39 2.23 -13.95
CA SER A 81 0.80 3.39 -13.16
C SER A 81 -0.34 4.38 -12.94
N ALA A 82 -1.25 4.53 -13.91
CA ALA A 82 -2.43 5.38 -13.79
C ALA A 82 -3.42 4.83 -12.76
N GLU A 83 -3.67 3.51 -12.74
CA GLU A 83 -4.50 2.87 -11.73
C GLU A 83 -3.89 3.00 -10.34
N LEU A 84 -2.58 2.72 -10.19
CA LEU A 84 -1.87 2.91 -8.92
C LEU A 84 -1.96 4.36 -8.43
N SER A 85 -1.78 5.34 -9.32
CA SER A 85 -1.81 6.76 -8.95
C SER A 85 -3.19 7.19 -8.42
N GLN A 86 -4.27 6.64 -8.97
CA GLN A 86 -5.64 6.92 -8.47
C GLN A 86 -5.86 6.35 -7.07
N ILE A 87 -5.35 5.15 -6.79
CA ILE A 87 -5.43 4.54 -5.45
C ILE A 87 -4.57 5.35 -4.46
N ASP A 88 -3.35 5.71 -4.87
CA ASP A 88 -2.43 6.54 -4.08
C ASP A 88 -3.03 7.90 -3.71
N GLU A 89 -3.75 8.55 -4.61
CA GLU A 89 -4.41 9.82 -4.34
C GLU A 89 -5.46 9.69 -3.24
N ARG A 90 -6.28 8.63 -3.27
CA ARG A 90 -7.25 8.34 -2.21
C ARG A 90 -6.56 8.13 -0.87
N PHE A 91 -5.51 7.30 -0.84
CA PHE A 91 -4.79 7.03 0.39
C PHE A 91 -4.11 8.29 0.95
N ARG A 92 -3.50 9.12 0.09
CA ARG A 92 -2.92 10.40 0.49
C ARG A 92 -3.96 11.33 1.11
N GLY A 93 -5.13 11.44 0.49
CA GLY A 93 -6.22 12.24 1.05
C GLY A 93 -6.60 11.77 2.44
N LEU A 94 -6.65 10.46 2.65
CA LEU A 94 -6.96 9.85 3.93
C LEU A 94 -5.90 10.12 5.01
N VAL A 95 -4.63 9.82 4.74
CA VAL A 95 -3.57 9.97 5.76
C VAL A 95 -3.09 11.41 5.94
N ALA A 96 -3.44 12.34 5.05
CA ALA A 96 -3.12 13.76 5.19
C ALA A 96 -3.78 14.40 6.42
N HIS A 97 -4.88 13.82 6.91
CA HIS A 97 -5.58 14.27 8.10
C HIS A 97 -5.16 13.52 9.37
N GLY A 98 -4.37 12.46 9.24
CA GLY A 98 -3.93 11.64 10.35
C GLY A 98 -2.58 12.03 10.94
N PRO A 99 -2.16 11.36 12.03
CA PRO A 99 -0.95 11.71 12.74
C PRO A 99 0.30 11.32 11.97
N LEU A 100 1.32 12.18 12.03
CA LEU A 100 2.67 11.89 11.53
C LEU A 100 3.44 11.05 12.55
N VAL A 101 3.68 9.78 12.25
CA VAL A 101 4.34 8.81 13.16
C VAL A 101 5.79 8.51 12.77
N ARG A 102 6.18 8.74 11.52
CA ARG A 102 7.54 8.49 11.01
C ARG A 102 8.05 9.67 10.16
N PRO A 103 8.44 10.81 10.76
CA PRO A 103 8.81 12.02 10.02
C PRO A 103 10.02 11.87 9.09
N ASN A 104 10.93 10.94 9.39
CA ASN A 104 12.17 10.71 8.62
C ASN A 104 12.06 9.57 7.60
N GLU A 105 10.90 8.93 7.48
CA GLU A 105 10.70 7.85 6.51
C GLU A 105 10.62 8.42 5.09
N SER A 106 11.35 7.85 4.13
CA SER A 106 11.36 8.35 2.76
C SER A 106 10.05 8.01 2.04
N ARG A 107 9.46 6.86 2.36
CA ARG A 107 8.23 6.35 1.77
C ARG A 107 7.01 7.04 2.36
N TRP A 108 6.33 7.85 1.55
CA TRP A 108 5.25 8.71 2.02
C TRP A 108 4.08 7.92 2.65
N TRP A 109 3.79 6.70 2.17
CA TRP A 109 2.71 5.85 2.68
C TRP A 109 2.97 5.24 4.06
N LEU A 110 4.19 5.39 4.59
CA LEU A 110 4.57 4.92 5.93
C LEU A 110 4.74 6.07 6.93
N ARG A 111 4.62 7.33 6.50
CA ARG A 111 4.88 8.50 7.36
C ARG A 111 3.77 8.77 8.35
N SER A 112 2.53 8.65 7.89
CA SER A 112 1.33 8.99 8.64
C SER A 112 0.38 7.80 8.71
N LEU A 113 -0.45 7.79 9.74
CA LEU A 113 -1.55 6.82 9.90
C LEU A 113 -2.88 7.44 9.43
N PRO A 114 -3.94 6.64 9.25
CA PRO A 114 -5.32 7.14 9.22
C PRO A 114 -5.64 7.98 10.46
N ALA A 115 -6.50 8.98 10.31
CA ALA A 115 -6.99 9.79 11.43
C ALA A 115 -8.00 9.05 12.33
N GLN A 116 -8.49 7.91 11.84
CA GLN A 116 -9.54 7.12 12.47
C GLN A 116 -9.34 5.62 12.21
N GLY A 117 -9.92 4.78 13.06
CA GLY A 117 -9.95 3.32 12.91
C GLY A 117 -10.98 2.69 13.85
N ASP A 118 -11.08 1.37 13.84
CA ASP A 118 -11.84 0.67 14.87
C ASP A 118 -11.09 0.69 16.22
N GLN A 119 -11.78 0.30 17.28
CA GLN A 119 -11.26 0.29 18.65
C GLN A 119 -9.93 -0.46 18.78
N GLU A 120 -9.77 -1.62 18.14
CA GLU A 120 -8.53 -2.41 18.19
C GLU A 120 -7.34 -1.63 17.60
N PHE A 121 -7.52 -1.04 16.41
CA PHE A 121 -6.48 -0.23 15.77
C PHE A 121 -6.15 1.01 16.61
N VAL A 122 -7.16 1.74 17.09
CA VAL A 122 -6.96 2.95 17.89
C VAL A 122 -6.17 2.66 19.17
N ASP A 123 -6.48 1.56 19.86
CA ASP A 123 -5.77 1.19 21.08
C ASP A 123 -4.31 0.80 20.79
N ASP A 124 -4.04 0.04 19.73
CA ASP A 124 -2.67 -0.31 19.36
C ASP A 124 -1.86 0.91 18.85
N VAL A 125 -2.50 1.88 18.18
CA VAL A 125 -1.88 3.16 17.83
C VAL A 125 -1.49 3.94 19.09
N ARG A 126 -2.36 3.98 20.09
CA ARG A 126 -2.07 4.61 21.39
C ARG A 126 -0.91 3.92 22.09
N ASP A 127 -0.93 2.59 22.15
CA ASP A 127 0.10 1.81 22.85
C ASP A 127 1.47 1.92 22.15
N ARG A 128 1.48 1.88 20.81
CA ARG A 128 2.72 1.87 20.03
C ARG A 128 3.34 3.25 19.81
N TYR A 129 2.51 4.28 19.63
CA TYR A 129 2.98 5.62 19.27
C TYR A 129 2.65 6.70 20.32
N GLY A 130 1.82 6.40 21.32
CA GLY A 130 1.38 7.38 22.32
C GLY A 130 0.48 8.46 21.74
N ILE A 131 -0.30 8.12 20.70
CA ILE A 131 -1.15 9.06 19.94
C ILE A 131 -2.60 8.60 20.00
N ASP A 132 -3.50 9.55 20.22
CA ASP A 132 -4.94 9.33 20.12
C ASP A 132 -5.44 9.64 18.70
N ILE A 133 -6.21 8.72 18.13
CA ILE A 133 -6.96 8.87 16.87
C ILE A 133 -8.45 8.59 17.13
N GLU A 134 -9.31 8.92 16.17
CA GLU A 134 -10.76 8.78 16.33
C GLU A 134 -11.20 7.31 16.18
N VAL A 135 -12.06 6.85 17.09
CA VAL A 135 -12.75 5.56 16.93
C VAL A 135 -13.97 5.78 16.05
N ILE A 136 -14.17 4.95 15.04
CA ILE A 136 -15.42 4.90 14.27
C ILE A 136 -16.06 3.53 14.39
N GLU A 137 -17.37 3.50 14.59
CA GLU A 137 -18.14 2.27 14.55
C GLU A 137 -18.31 1.86 13.09
N ALA A 138 -17.94 0.62 12.74
CA ALA A 138 -18.21 0.07 11.42
C ALA A 138 -19.70 0.20 11.09
N ALA A 139 -20.03 0.73 9.92
CA ALA A 139 -21.42 0.78 9.47
C ALA A 139 -21.95 -0.66 9.31
N GLU A 140 -22.94 -1.04 10.13
CA GLU A 140 -23.66 -2.33 10.06
C GLU A 140 -24.27 -2.60 8.68
#